data_AF-A0A392SGB0-F1
#
_entry.id   AF-A0A392SGB0-F1
#
_cell.length_a   1.000
_cell.length_b   1.000
_cell.length_c   1.000
_cell.angle_alpha   90.00
_cell.angle_beta   90.00
_cell.angle_gamma   90.00
#
_symmetry.space_group_name_H-M   'P 1'
#
loop_
_entity.id
_entity.type
_entity.pdbx_description
1 polymer ?
#
loop_
_entity_poly.entity_id
_entity_poly.type
_entity_poly.pdbx_seq_one_letter_code
_entity_poly.pdbx_strand_id
1 'polypeptide(L)'
;VRPCTGEAWKTIVTRDPRKDASGNVVMGPDGVPFEDDFAFFHFYWNEEHYEIPSSEFTYKRTELTAEEAEDYDKLVAFVGAFPANLLEDSEGKPYP
;
A
#
# COMPACT_ATOMS: atom_id res chain seq x y z
N VAL A 1 -0.70 -18.76 -8.47
CA VAL A 1 -1.65 -17.62 -8.45
C VAL A 1 -2.81 -17.91 -9.40
N ARG A 2 -4.08 -17.62 -9.05
CA ARG A 2 -5.20 -17.81 -9.99
C ARG A 2 -5.38 -16.55 -10.84
N PRO A 3 -5.44 -16.64 -12.18
CA PRO A 3 -5.74 -15.49 -13.02
C PRO A 3 -7.13 -14.92 -12.67
N CYS A 4 -7.20 -13.61 -12.49
CA CYS A 4 -8.48 -12.90 -12.30
C CYS A 4 -9.14 -12.72 -13.68
N THR A 5 -10.41 -13.08 -13.82
CA THR A 5 -11.17 -12.83 -15.06
C THR A 5 -11.56 -11.36 -15.16
N GLY A 6 -11.86 -10.86 -16.36
CA GLY A 6 -12.30 -9.46 -16.54
C GLY A 6 -13.57 -9.10 -15.76
N GLU A 7 -14.46 -10.06 -15.50
CA GLU A 7 -15.63 -9.86 -14.62
C GLU A 7 -15.23 -9.78 -13.14
N ALA A 8 -14.24 -10.57 -12.71
CA ALA A 8 -13.70 -10.45 -11.37
C ALA A 8 -12.92 -9.14 -11.17
N TRP A 9 -12.26 -8.61 -12.21
CA TRP A 9 -11.62 -7.29 -12.19
C TRP A 9 -12.59 -6.15 -11.84
N LYS A 10 -13.82 -6.19 -12.36
CA LYS A 10 -14.87 -5.20 -12.03
C LYS A 10 -15.33 -5.22 -10.57
N THR A 11 -15.04 -6.28 -9.82
CA THR A 11 -15.31 -6.35 -8.37
C THR A 11 -14.18 -5.77 -7.52
N ILE A 12 -13.01 -5.54 -8.13
CA ILE A 12 -11.79 -5.07 -7.47
C ILE A 12 -11.57 -3.58 -7.74
N VAL A 13 -12.15 -3.04 -8.81
CA VAL A 13 -12.01 -1.64 -9.20
C VAL A 13 -13.32 -0.91 -8.96
N THR A 14 -13.29 0.16 -8.16
CA THR A 14 -14.34 1.17 -8.15
C THR A 14 -14.05 2.20 -9.23
N ARG A 15 -15.09 2.62 -9.95
CA ARG A 15 -15.03 3.80 -10.80
C ARG A 15 -15.63 4.96 -10.05
N ASP A 16 -14.85 6.02 -9.88
CA ASP A 16 -15.35 7.27 -9.33
C ASP A 16 -15.00 8.44 -10.26
N PRO A 17 -15.79 9.52 -10.25
CA PRO A 17 -15.47 10.72 -11.02
C PRO A 17 -14.12 11.29 -10.60
N ARG A 18 -13.25 11.54 -11.59
CA ARG A 18 -11.98 12.24 -11.40
C ARG A 18 -12.23 13.59 -10.76
N LYS A 19 -11.43 13.92 -9.73
CA LYS A 19 -11.46 15.23 -9.06
C LYS A 19 -10.19 16.02 -9.37
N ASP A 20 -10.33 17.33 -9.52
CA ASP A 20 -9.20 18.25 -9.61
C ASP A 20 -8.55 18.51 -8.24
N ALA A 21 -7.48 19.31 -8.21
CA ALA A 21 -6.76 19.66 -6.97
C ALA A 21 -7.62 20.41 -5.93
N SER A 22 -8.77 20.96 -6.33
CA SER A 22 -9.73 21.63 -5.44
C SER A 22 -10.88 20.71 -5.01
N GLY A 23 -10.88 19.44 -5.49
CA GLY A 23 -11.89 18.44 -5.18
C GLY A 23 -13.13 18.49 -6.09
N ASN A 24 -13.14 19.28 -7.15
CA ASN A 24 -14.28 19.36 -8.08
C ASN A 24 -14.20 18.27 -9.14
N VAL A 25 -15.36 17.77 -9.58
CA VAL A 25 -15.43 16.76 -10.64
C VAL A 25 -14.97 17.33 -11.97
N VAL A 26 -14.05 16.63 -12.64
CA VAL A 26 -13.55 16.99 -13.96
C VAL A 26 -14.55 16.50 -15.01
N MET A 27 -15.14 17.43 -15.75
CA MET A 27 -16.12 17.13 -16.80
C MET A 27 -15.45 17.01 -18.16
N GLY A 28 -15.93 16.07 -18.96
CA GLY A 28 -15.60 15.91 -20.36
C GLY A 28 -16.23 17.00 -21.25
N PRO A 29 -15.74 17.16 -22.49
CA PRO A 29 -16.28 18.12 -23.45
C PRO A 29 -17.75 17.84 -23.84
N ASP A 30 -18.23 16.62 -23.60
CA ASP A 30 -19.60 16.15 -23.76
C ASP A 30 -20.49 16.41 -22.54
N GLY A 31 -19.94 16.98 -21.46
CA GLY A 31 -20.64 17.21 -20.20
C GLY A 31 -20.78 15.98 -19.32
N VAL A 32 -20.11 14.87 -19.65
CA VAL A 32 -20.05 13.65 -18.81
C VAL A 32 -18.79 13.69 -17.95
N PRO A 33 -18.85 13.34 -16.65
CA PRO A 33 -17.64 13.25 -15.82
C PRO A 33 -16.61 12.28 -16.40
N PHE A 34 -15.32 12.63 -16.32
CA PHE A 34 -14.27 11.64 -16.52
C PHE A 34 -14.25 10.69 -15.32
N GLU A 35 -14.32 9.39 -15.55
CA GLU A 35 -14.17 8.37 -14.52
C GLU A 35 -12.71 7.93 -14.43
N ASP A 36 -12.19 7.80 -13.22
CA ASP A 36 -10.94 7.11 -12.94
C ASP A 36 -11.24 5.72 -12.36
N ASP A 37 -10.49 4.72 -12.83
CA ASP A 37 -10.49 3.37 -12.26
C ASP A 37 -9.64 3.37 -10.99
N PHE A 38 -10.28 3.31 -9.82
CA PHE A 38 -9.63 3.13 -8.53
C PHE A 38 -9.63 1.65 -8.17
N ALA A 39 -8.51 0.98 -8.41
CA ALA A 39 -8.33 -0.38 -7.95
C ALA A 39 -8.18 -0.43 -6.42
N PHE A 40 -9.04 -1.20 -5.76
CA PHE A 40 -8.83 -1.68 -4.39
C PHE A 40 -7.76 -2.78 -4.41
N PHE A 41 -6.51 -2.43 -4.72
CA PHE A 41 -5.45 -3.41 -4.64
C PHE A 41 -5.24 -3.83 -3.18
N HIS A 42 -5.62 -5.06 -2.84
CA HIS A 42 -4.70 -5.91 -2.09
C HIS A 42 -3.60 -6.31 -3.07
N PHE A 43 -2.35 -6.05 -2.73
CA PHE A 43 -1.16 -6.29 -3.55
C PHE A 43 -1.27 -7.58 -4.40
N TYR A 44 -1.27 -7.44 -5.73
CA TYR A 44 -1.10 -8.59 -6.62
C TYR A 44 0.39 -8.74 -6.94
N TRP A 45 1.03 -9.67 -6.26
CA TRP A 45 2.33 -10.17 -6.64
C TRP A 45 2.18 -10.96 -7.94
N ASN A 46 2.90 -10.56 -9.00
CA ASN A 46 2.98 -11.36 -10.22
C ASN A 46 3.84 -12.62 -9.96
N GLU A 47 3.78 -13.61 -10.85
CA GLU A 47 4.58 -14.85 -10.70
C GLU A 47 6.07 -14.55 -10.59
N GLU A 48 6.56 -13.61 -11.39
CA GLU A 48 7.94 -13.11 -11.35
C GLU A 48 8.33 -12.58 -9.96
N HIS A 49 7.41 -11.94 -9.22
CA HIS A 49 7.67 -11.46 -7.87
C HIS A 49 7.95 -12.61 -6.89
N TYR A 50 7.25 -13.75 -7.04
CA TYR A 50 7.52 -14.94 -6.23
C TYR A 50 8.80 -15.67 -6.62
N GLU A 51 9.31 -15.41 -7.83
CA GLU A 51 10.59 -15.95 -8.30
C GLU A 51 11.79 -15.13 -7.81
N ILE A 52 11.57 -13.90 -7.30
CA ILE A 52 12.64 -13.10 -6.69
C ILE A 52 13.11 -13.83 -5.42
N PRO A 53 14.39 -14.22 -5.34
CA PRO A 53 14.89 -14.93 -4.18
C PRO A 53 14.83 -14.03 -2.95
N SER A 54 14.44 -14.60 -1.80
CA SER A 54 14.31 -13.85 -0.53
C SER A 54 15.55 -13.03 -0.14
N SER A 55 16.74 -13.43 -0.61
CA SER A 55 17.99 -12.70 -0.43
C SER A 55 17.99 -11.29 -1.03
N GLU A 56 17.15 -11.01 -2.03
CA GLU A 56 16.96 -9.66 -2.60
C GLU A 56 16.14 -8.75 -1.69
N PHE A 57 15.56 -9.28 -0.62
CA PHE A 57 14.76 -8.52 0.35
C PHE A 57 15.32 -8.60 1.77
N THR A 58 16.27 -9.51 2.02
CA THR A 58 16.89 -9.70 3.33
C THR A 58 18.37 -9.39 3.27
N TYR A 59 18.75 -8.25 3.83
CA TYR A 59 20.15 -7.82 3.91
C TYR A 59 20.68 -8.01 5.32
N LYS A 60 21.93 -8.47 5.46
CA LYS A 60 22.58 -8.44 6.77
C LYS A 60 22.97 -7.01 7.07
N ARG A 61 22.87 -6.61 8.34
CA ARG A 61 23.33 -5.28 8.77
C ARG A 61 24.79 -5.00 8.38
N THR A 62 25.63 -6.04 8.33
CA THR A 62 27.04 -5.94 7.92
C THR A 62 27.24 -5.62 6.44
N GLU A 63 26.22 -5.77 5.61
CA GLU A 63 26.24 -5.53 4.17
C GLU A 63 25.68 -4.14 3.82
N LEU A 64 25.11 -3.44 4.80
CA LEU A 64 24.60 -2.08 4.63
C LEU A 64 25.75 -1.07 4.55
N THR A 65 25.57 -0.06 3.72
CA THR A 65 26.40 1.14 3.77
C THR A 65 26.19 1.90 5.08
N ALA A 66 27.07 2.87 5.38
CA ALA A 66 26.95 3.68 6.59
C ALA A 66 25.62 4.47 6.64
N GLU A 67 25.16 4.96 5.49
CA GLU A 67 23.90 5.70 5.36
C GLU A 67 22.69 4.77 5.57
N GLU A 68 22.66 3.62 4.91
CA GLU A 68 21.58 2.63 5.08
C GLU A 68 21.51 2.09 6.52
N ALA A 69 22.65 1.91 7.17
CA ALA A 69 22.69 1.49 8.58
C ALA A 69 22.12 2.57 9.51
N GLU A 70 22.39 3.86 9.24
CA GLU A 70 21.82 4.97 9.99
C GLU A 70 20.29 5.05 9.78
N ASP A 71 19.82 4.89 8.55
CA ASP A 71 18.39 4.89 8.24
C ASP A 71 17.67 3.69 8.85
N TYR A 72 18.31 2.52 8.87
CA TYR A 72 17.82 1.36 9.62
C TYR A 72 17.69 1.67 11.12
N ASP A 73 18.66 2.37 11.73
CA ASP A 73 18.57 2.74 13.14
C ASP A 73 17.43 3.72 13.43
N LYS A 74 17.16 4.67 12.50
CA LYS A 74 15.97 5.54 12.59
C LYS A 74 14.68 4.74 12.55
N LEU A 75 14.58 3.74 11.68
CA LEU A 75 13.41 2.86 11.60
C LEU A 75 13.23 2.02 12.86
N VAL A 76 14.31 1.46 13.41
CA VAL A 76 14.26 0.70 14.67
C VAL A 76 13.80 1.59 15.82
N ALA A 77 14.34 2.81 15.94
CA ALA A 77 13.92 3.76 16.97
C ALA A 77 12.45 4.17 16.82
N PHE A 78 12.01 4.41 15.58
CA PHE A 78 10.62 4.76 15.27
C PHE A 78 9.65 3.62 15.63
N VAL A 79 9.95 2.39 15.21
CA VAL A 79 9.11 1.23 15.54
C VAL A 79 9.13 0.93 17.03
N GLY A 80 10.28 1.06 17.69
CA GLY A 80 10.42 0.87 19.14
C GLY A 80 9.71 1.94 19.97
N ALA A 81 9.38 3.09 19.39
CA ALA A 81 8.59 4.13 20.04
C ALA A 81 7.08 3.85 20.03
N PHE A 82 6.62 2.86 19.25
CA PHE A 82 5.22 2.47 19.28
C PHE A 82 4.86 1.84 20.64
N PRO A 83 3.65 2.12 21.15
CA PRO A 83 3.15 1.41 22.32
C PRO A 83 3.07 -0.08 22.02
N ALA A 84 3.31 -0.92 23.04
CA ALA A 84 3.23 -2.37 22.91
C ALA A 84 1.85 -2.87 22.40
N ASN A 85 0.82 -2.05 22.56
CA ASN A 85 -0.52 -2.29 22.05
C ASN A 85 -0.87 -1.19 21.05
N LEU A 86 -0.89 -1.51 19.75
CA LEU A 86 -1.24 -0.55 18.69
C LEU A 86 -2.76 -0.33 18.58
N LEU A 87 -3.54 -1.21 19.19
CA LEU A 87 -5.00 -1.22 19.16
C LEU A 87 -5.50 -1.14 20.60
N GLU A 88 -5.97 0.05 20.97
CA GLU A 88 -6.72 0.27 22.20
C GLU A 88 -8.19 0.48 21.83
N ASP A 89 -9.10 0.00 22.67
CA ASP A 89 -10.52 0.33 22.56
C ASP A 89 -10.76 1.82 22.90
N SER A 90 -12.01 2.28 22.80
CA SER A 90 -12.36 3.66 23.15
C SER A 90 -12.12 4.02 24.63
N GLU A 91 -11.81 3.03 25.48
CA GLU A 91 -11.47 3.18 26.90
C GLU A 91 -9.96 3.08 27.18
N GLY A 92 -9.12 2.96 26.15
CA GLY A 92 -7.67 2.85 26.28
C GLY A 92 -7.18 1.46 26.71
N LYS A 93 -8.02 0.41 26.59
CA LYS A 93 -7.63 -0.96 26.94
C LYS A 93 -7.11 -1.68 25.70
N PRO A 94 -6.01 -2.44 25.81
CA PRO A 94 -5.54 -3.25 24.70
C PRO A 94 -6.57 -4.31 24.32
N TYR A 95 -6.81 -4.48 23.03
CA TYR A 95 -7.57 -5.64 22.55
C TYR A 95 -6.79 -6.94 22.85
N PRO A 96 -7.49 -8.02 23.25
CA PRO A 96 -6.87 -9.32 23.51
C PRO A 96 -6.30 -9.98 22.24
#